data_AF-A0AAD6V3G9-F1
#
_entry.id   AF-A0AAD6V3G9-F1
#
_cell.length_a   1.000
_cell.length_b   1.000
_cell.length_c   1.000
_cell.angle_alpha   90.00
_cell.angle_beta   90.00
_cell.angle_gamma   90.00
#
_symmetry.space_group_name_H-M   'P 1'
#
loop_
_entity.id
_entity.type
_entity.pdbx_description
1 polymer ?
#
loop_
_entity_poly.entity_id
_entity_poly.type
_entity_poly.pdbx_seq_one_letter_code
_entity_poly.pdbx_strand_id
1 'polypeptide(L)' 'CEHLAEFIASRHFRKMLDILSGHDFYTKYIRLPHVDDPPPDEIRNNLKWWPYFQNVLGALDGT' A
#
# COMPACT_ATOMS: atom_id res chain seq x y z
N CYS A 1 28.52 -5.93 16.62
CA CYS A 1 27.32 -5.15 16.97
C CYS A 1 26.46 -4.82 15.76
N GLU A 2 26.99 -4.22 14.70
CA GLU A 2 26.21 -3.82 13.50
C GLU A 2 25.58 -5.00 12.74
N HIS A 3 26.34 -6.06 12.46
CA HIS A 3 25.82 -7.26 11.78
C HIS A 3 24.66 -7.96 12.52
N LEU A 4 24.62 -7.88 13.85
CA LEU A 4 23.51 -8.42 14.65
C LEU A 4 22.25 -7.54 14.53
N ALA A 5 22.43 -6.21 14.51
CA ALA A 5 21.35 -5.26 14.32
C ALA A 5 20.72 -5.39 12.93
N GLU A 6 21.53 -5.54 11.88
CA GLU A 6 21.06 -5.77 10.51
C GLU A 6 20.28 -7.08 10.39
N PHE A 7 20.82 -8.17 10.96
CA PHE A 7 20.12 -9.46 10.99
C PHE A 7 18.75 -9.36 11.68
N ILE A 8 18.68 -8.67 12.82
CA ILE A 8 17.43 -8.44 13.55
C ILE A 8 16.47 -7.60 12.69
N ALA A 9 16.95 -6.50 12.12
CA ALA A 9 16.14 -5.64 11.25
C ALA A 9 15.56 -6.42 10.06
N SER A 10 16.39 -7.21 9.36
CA SER A 10 15.96 -8.07 8.25
C SER A 10 14.90 -9.10 8.68
N ARG A 11 15.11 -9.76 9.82
CA ARG A 11 14.15 -10.74 10.36
C ARG A 11 12.80 -10.11 10.70
N HIS A 12 12.81 -8.94 11.34
CA HIS A 12 11.57 -8.23 11.69
C HIS A 12 10.87 -7.68 10.45
N PHE A 13 11.63 -7.14 9.50
CA PHE A 13 11.09 -6.68 8.23
C PHE A 13 10.38 -7.80 7.48
N ARG A 14 11.02 -8.99 7.36
CA ARG A 14 10.41 -10.17 6.73
C ARG A 14 9.12 -10.59 7.42
N LYS A 15 9.11 -10.66 8.75
CA LYS A 15 7.89 -10.97 9.51
C LYS A 15 6.76 -9.96 9.27
N MET A 16 7.08 -8.68 9.25
CA MET A 16 6.08 -7.64 8.95
C MET A 16 5.57 -7.76 7.53
N LEU A 17 6.46 -8.01 6.55
CA LEU A 17 6.09 -8.23 5.17
C LEU A 17 5.13 -9.43 5.03
N ASP A 18 5.43 -10.55 5.67
CA ASP A 18 4.59 -11.75 5.64
C ASP A 18 3.20 -11.46 6.25
N ILE A 19 3.13 -10.70 7.34
CA ILE A 19 1.86 -10.31 7.97
C ILE A 19 1.07 -9.35 7.07
N LEU A 20 1.71 -8.30 6.55
CA LEU A 20 1.05 -7.24 5.79
C LEU A 20 0.61 -7.70 4.39
N SER A 21 1.32 -8.66 3.79
CA SER A 21 0.94 -9.29 2.53
C SER A 21 -0.05 -10.45 2.70
N GLY A 22 -0.29 -10.89 3.94
CA GLY A 22 -1.20 -11.98 4.26
C GLY A 22 -2.66 -11.62 4.02
N HIS A 23 -3.44 -12.61 3.60
CA HIS A 23 -4.88 -12.45 3.33
C HIS A 23 -5.67 -11.89 4.53
N ASP A 24 -5.33 -12.35 5.74
CA ASP A 24 -5.97 -11.91 6.98
C ASP A 24 -5.79 -10.42 7.24
N PHE A 25 -4.67 -9.84 6.81
CA PHE A 25 -4.44 -8.41 6.97
C PHE A 25 -5.41 -7.60 6.12
N TYR A 26 -5.53 -7.97 4.84
CA TYR A 26 -6.42 -7.31 3.90
C TYR A 26 -7.90 -7.47 4.27
N THR A 27 -8.30 -8.65 4.75
CA THR A 27 -9.71 -8.90 5.09
C THR A 27 -10.14 -8.27 6.42
N LYS A 28 -9.23 -8.15 7.39
CA LYS A 28 -9.56 -7.67 8.74
C LYS A 28 -9.31 -6.17 8.94
N TYR A 29 -8.25 -5.64 8.32
CA TYR A 29 -7.78 -4.27 8.61
C TYR A 29 -7.91 -3.31 7.44
N ILE A 30 -7.90 -3.81 6.20
CA ILE A 30 -8.06 -2.96 5.02
C ILE A 30 -9.55 -2.83 4.68
N ARG A 31 -10.00 -1.59 4.50
CA ARG A 31 -11.27 -1.28 3.87
C ARG A 31 -10.95 -0.70 2.50
N LEU A 32 -11.30 -1.43 1.45
CA LEU A 32 -11.12 -0.93 0.10
C LEU A 32 -12.16 0.17 -0.18
N PRO A 33 -11.76 1.27 -0.83
CA PRO A 33 -12.71 2.26 -1.31
C PRO A 33 -13.65 1.65 -2.36
N HIS A 34 -14.85 2.20 -2.48
CA HIS A 34 -15.76 1.91 -3.58
C HIS A 34 -15.16 2.38 -4.91
N VAL A 35 -15.58 1.79 -6.02
CA VAL A 35 -15.11 2.20 -7.37
C VAL A 35 -15.44 3.65 -7.68
N ASP A 36 -16.52 4.17 -7.10
CA ASP A 36 -16.96 5.55 -7.27
C ASP A 36 -16.36 6.52 -6.22
N ASP A 37 -15.60 6.01 -5.26
CA ASP A 37 -14.98 6.88 -4.25
C ASP A 37 -13.86 7.71 -4.91
N PRO A 38 -13.83 9.04 -4.69
CA PRO A 38 -12.75 9.85 -5.22
C PRO A 38 -11.42 9.49 -4.55
N PRO A 39 -10.29 9.64 -5.26
CA PRO A 39 -8.98 9.52 -4.64
C PRO A 39 -8.83 10.49 -3.46
N PRO A 40 -8.14 10.09 -2.37
CA PRO A 40 -7.89 10.96 -1.22
C PRO A 40 -7.27 12.30 -1.61
N ASP A 41 -7.61 13.35 -0.87
CA ASP A 41 -7.17 14.72 -1.14
C ASP A 41 -5.65 14.86 -1.13
N GLU A 42 -4.97 14.10 -0.29
CA GLU A 42 -3.50 14.07 -0.19
C GLU A 42 -2.85 13.56 -1.48
N ILE A 43 -3.54 12.69 -2.23
CA ILE A 43 -3.09 12.20 -3.54
C ILE A 43 -3.53 13.17 -4.63
N ARG A 44 -4.78 13.61 -4.61
CA ARG A 44 -5.37 14.49 -5.61
C ARG A 44 -4.69 15.85 -5.68
N ASN A 45 -4.34 16.43 -4.53
CA ASN A 45 -3.73 17.75 -4.45
C ASN A 45 -2.20 17.70 -4.60
N ASN A 46 -1.61 16.51 -4.65
CA ASN A 46 -0.17 16.36 -4.81
C ASN A 46 0.19 16.27 -6.29
N LEU A 47 0.76 17.35 -6.83
CA LEU A 47 1.17 17.48 -8.24
C LEU A 47 2.15 16.39 -8.69
N LYS A 48 2.94 15.80 -7.77
CA LYS A 48 3.85 14.70 -8.09
C LYS A 48 3.12 13.37 -8.24
N TRP A 49 2.06 13.15 -7.46
CA TRP A 49 1.37 11.86 -7.41
C TRP A 49 0.18 11.81 -8.34
N TRP A 50 -0.57 12.91 -8.45
CA TRP A 50 -1.80 12.97 -9.23
C TRP A 50 -1.69 12.44 -10.66
N PRO A 51 -0.62 12.75 -11.44
CA PRO A 51 -0.48 12.24 -12.80
C PRO A 51 -0.52 10.71 -12.90
N TYR A 52 -0.09 10.00 -11.86
CA TYR A 52 -0.04 8.54 -11.80
C TYR A 52 -1.34 7.92 -11.29
N PHE A 53 -2.06 8.60 -10.39
CA PHE A 53 -3.25 8.05 -9.73
C PHE A 53 -4.58 8.49 -10.35
N GLN A 54 -4.60 9.56 -11.14
CA GLN A 54 -5.84 10.11 -11.72
C GLN A 54 -6.63 9.10 -12.58
N ASN A 55 -5.96 8.07 -13.13
CA ASN A 55 -6.57 7.04 -13.97
C ASN A 55 -6.36 5.62 -13.41
N VAL A 56 -6.02 5.47 -12.12
CA VAL A 56 -5.65 4.16 -11.57
C VAL A 56 -6.84 3.19 -11.52
N LEU A 57 -8.07 3.72 -11.43
CA LEU A 57 -9.28 2.91 -11.46
C LEU A 57 -9.50 2.28 -12.84
N GLY A 58 -9.35 3.06 -13.92
CA GLY A 58 -9.40 2.57 -15.30
C GLY A 58 -8.35 1.47 -15.58
N ALA A 59 -7.17 1.59 -14.98
CA ALA A 59 -6.12 0.57 -15.08
C ALA A 59 -6.46 -0.75 -14.37
N LEU A 60 -7.32 -0.71 -13.34
CA LEU A 60 -7.75 -1.89 -12.58
C LEU A 60 -8.96 -2.59 -13.21
N ASP A 61 -9.89 -1.84 -13.80
CA ASP A 61 -11.12 -2.38 -14.41
C ASP A 61 -11.05 -2.54 -15.95
N GLY A 62 -10.02 -1.99 -16.59
CA GLY A 62 -9.74 -2.16 -18.02
C GLY A 62 -10.42 -1.14 -18.93
N THR A 63 -10.88 0.01 -18.41
CA THR A 63 -11.39 1.15 -19.21
C THR A 63 -10.33 2.21 -19.48
#